data_AF-A0A7V9L8X7-F1
#
_entry.id   AF-A0A7V9L8X7-F1
#
_cell.length_a   1.000
_cell.length_b   1.000
_cell.length_c   1.000
_cell.angle_alpha   90.00
_cell.angle_beta   90.00
_cell.angle_gamma   90.00
#
_symmetry.space_group_name_H-M   'P 1'
#
loop_
_entity.id
_entity.type
_entity.pdbx_description
1 polymer ?
#
loop_
_entity_poly.entity_id
_entity_poly.type
_entity_poly.pdbx_seq_one_letter_code
_entity_poly.pdbx_strand_id
1 'polypeptide(L)'
;MKLAIVVAVVLAAAPAHAEIERYAVIIGHNLGAADEQKLRYAETDATRVGELLSEIGGVRDENQVVLRSKTAEQVRRALIATNERIRVGQRAGRDAELFVYYSGHGDADSLHLGDTRFALRELEALVRGSSAQIRILVIDSCRSGAVTRVKGGKPAPPLSLSSNVDEAPGEGVIV
;
A
#
# COMPACT_ATOMS: atom_id res chain seq x y z
N MET A 1 56.94 -38.32 1.46
CA MET A 1 55.49 -38.49 1.27
C MET A 1 54.78 -37.34 1.97
N LYS A 2 54.28 -36.35 1.21
CA LYS A 2 53.51 -35.21 1.74
C LYS A 2 52.04 -35.46 1.38
N LEU A 3 51.21 -35.82 2.36
CA LEU A 3 49.77 -35.98 2.17
C LEU A 3 49.12 -34.65 2.56
N ALA A 4 48.78 -33.82 1.58
CA ALA A 4 48.03 -32.59 1.80
C ALA A 4 46.55 -32.93 1.83
N ILE A 5 45.93 -32.82 3.00
CA ILE A 5 44.48 -32.94 3.18
C ILE A 5 43.88 -31.58 2.78
N VAL A 6 43.18 -31.55 1.65
CA VAL A 6 42.34 -30.42 1.25
C VAL A 6 40.99 -30.59 1.94
N VAL A 7 40.73 -29.78 2.96
CA VAL A 7 39.40 -29.68 3.57
C VAL A 7 38.54 -28.82 2.64
N ALA A 8 37.61 -29.47 1.94
CA ALA A 8 36.59 -28.77 1.15
C ALA A 8 35.54 -28.19 2.11
N VAL A 9 35.64 -26.89 2.39
CA VAL A 9 34.59 -26.15 3.08
C VAL A 9 33.45 -25.91 2.09
N VAL A 10 32.42 -26.75 2.16
CA VAL A 10 31.16 -26.50 1.47
C VAL A 10 30.42 -25.43 2.28
N LEU A 11 30.55 -24.16 1.89
CA LEU A 11 29.63 -23.11 2.35
C LEU A 11 28.25 -23.42 1.75
N ALA A 12 27.38 -24.05 2.53
CA ALA A 12 25.96 -24.08 2.22
C ALA A 12 25.42 -22.65 2.37
N ALA A 13 25.32 -21.92 1.25
CA ALA A 13 24.56 -20.68 1.21
C ALA A 13 23.09 -21.04 1.42
N ALA A 14 22.61 -20.91 2.65
CA ALA A 14 21.17 -20.93 2.91
C ALA A 14 20.55 -19.79 2.10
N PRO A 15 19.41 -20.01 1.40
CA PRO A 15 18.71 -18.91 0.77
C PRO A 15 18.28 -17.97 1.90
N ALA A 16 18.87 -16.78 1.94
CA ALA A 16 18.34 -15.68 2.72
C ALA A 16 17.04 -15.28 2.01
N HIS A 17 15.94 -15.94 2.36
CA HIS A 17 14.63 -15.43 2.00
C HIS A 17 14.51 -14.09 2.71
N ALA A 18 14.66 -12.99 1.97
CA ALA A 18 14.38 -11.66 2.48
C ALA A 18 12.90 -11.67 2.90
N GLU A 19 12.67 -11.67 4.21
CA GLU A 19 11.33 -11.63 4.76
C GLU A 19 10.72 -10.29 4.34
N ILE A 20 9.70 -10.34 3.50
CA ILE A 20 9.02 -9.16 2.99
C ILE A 20 8.14 -8.60 4.11
N GLU A 21 8.44 -7.39 4.57
CA GLU A 21 7.65 -6.69 5.58
C GLU A 21 6.47 -5.96 4.95
N ARG A 22 5.27 -6.42 5.28
CA ARG A 22 4.03 -5.81 4.78
C ARG A 22 3.55 -4.71 5.71
N TYR A 23 3.22 -3.57 5.12
CA TYR A 23 2.66 -2.40 5.78
C TYR A 23 1.32 -2.05 5.15
N ALA A 24 0.37 -1.60 5.98
CA ALA A 24 -0.92 -1.17 5.49
C ALA A 24 -1.42 0.12 6.15
N VAL A 25 -1.95 1.03 5.33
CA VAL A 25 -2.66 2.24 5.77
C VAL A 25 -4.07 2.18 5.19
N ILE A 26 -5.05 1.93 6.04
CA ILE A 26 -6.45 1.72 5.65
C ILE A 26 -7.29 2.87 6.18
N ILE A 27 -7.99 3.57 5.30
CA ILE A 27 -8.69 4.82 5.60
C ILE A 27 -10.16 4.65 5.25
N GLY A 28 -11.04 4.98 6.19
CA GLY A 28 -12.48 5.00 5.99
C GLY A 28 -13.06 6.30 6.52
N HIS A 29 -13.91 6.96 5.72
CA HIS A 29 -14.64 8.12 6.22
C HIS A 29 -16.07 8.18 5.68
N ASN A 30 -17.02 8.18 6.61
CA ASN A 30 -18.44 8.24 6.26
C ASN A 30 -18.95 9.66 5.91
N LEU A 31 -18.20 10.71 6.25
CA LEU A 31 -18.64 12.10 6.04
C LEU A 31 -17.87 12.70 4.88
N GLY A 32 -18.63 13.30 3.95
CA GLY A 32 -18.12 14.15 2.89
C GLY A 32 -18.31 15.63 3.20
N ALA A 33 -18.26 16.45 2.16
CA ALA A 33 -18.61 17.87 2.19
C ALA A 33 -20.07 18.10 2.67
N ALA A 34 -20.39 19.34 3.00
CA ALA A 34 -21.69 19.70 3.61
C ALA A 34 -22.91 19.32 2.74
N ASP A 35 -22.75 19.23 1.43
CA ASP A 35 -23.77 18.84 0.45
C ASP A 35 -23.79 17.33 0.15
N GLU A 36 -22.86 16.55 0.71
CA GLU A 36 -22.79 15.11 0.51
C GLU A 36 -23.55 14.35 1.59
N GLN A 37 -24.32 13.35 1.17
CA GLN A 37 -25.01 12.47 2.11
C GLN A 37 -24.02 11.55 2.80
N LYS A 38 -24.11 11.48 4.13
CA LYS A 38 -23.33 10.56 4.96
C LYS A 38 -23.43 9.12 4.46
N LEU A 39 -22.28 8.50 4.18
CA LEU A 39 -22.16 7.07 3.87
C LEU A 39 -22.39 6.21 5.12
N ARG A 40 -22.86 4.99 4.90
CA ARG A 40 -23.14 4.03 5.97
C ARG A 40 -21.98 3.08 6.27
N TYR A 41 -21.12 2.80 5.30
CA TYR A 41 -20.23 1.64 5.36
C TYR A 41 -18.74 1.94 5.21
N ALA A 42 -18.33 3.11 4.73
CA ALA A 42 -16.92 3.40 4.43
C ALA A 42 -15.95 3.12 5.58
N GLU A 43 -16.34 3.45 6.81
CA GLU A 43 -15.53 3.13 8.01
C GLU A 43 -15.55 1.65 8.38
N THR A 44 -16.68 0.97 8.20
CA THR A 44 -16.81 -0.48 8.44
C THR A 44 -16.04 -1.27 7.39
N ASP A 45 -16.07 -0.82 6.13
CA ASP A 45 -15.33 -1.43 5.03
C ASP A 45 -13.82 -1.30 5.28
N ALA A 46 -13.35 -0.11 5.71
CA ALA A 46 -11.98 0.07 6.15
C ALA A 46 -11.60 -0.85 7.32
N THR A 47 -12.46 -1.03 8.32
CA THR A 47 -12.19 -1.98 9.41
C THR A 47 -12.07 -3.42 8.89
N ARG A 48 -13.00 -3.87 8.04
CA ARG A 48 -13.00 -5.23 7.49
C ARG A 48 -11.79 -5.51 6.59
N VAL A 49 -11.42 -4.55 5.75
CA VAL A 49 -10.20 -4.66 4.93
C VAL A 49 -8.97 -4.78 5.83
N GLY A 50 -8.92 -4.01 6.93
CA GLY A 50 -7.87 -4.15 7.92
C GLY A 50 -7.81 -5.57 8.51
N GLU A 51 -8.93 -6.09 9.00
CA GLU A 51 -9.04 -7.44 9.55
C GLU A 51 -8.55 -8.51 8.55
N LEU A 52 -9.00 -8.43 7.30
CA LEU A 52 -8.58 -9.36 6.24
C LEU A 52 -7.07 -9.31 5.96
N LEU A 53 -6.47 -8.11 6.01
CA LEU A 53 -5.03 -7.95 5.81
C LEU A 53 -4.21 -8.53 6.96
N SER A 54 -4.72 -8.47 8.19
CA SER A 54 -4.08 -9.10 9.34
C SER A 54 -4.25 -10.62 9.34
N GLU A 55 -5.45 -11.12 9.02
CA GLU A 55 -5.77 -12.55 9.06
C GLU A 55 -5.17 -13.35 7.90
N ILE A 56 -5.24 -12.79 6.68
CA ILE A 56 -4.91 -13.51 5.44
C ILE A 56 -3.80 -12.79 4.67
N GLY A 57 -3.77 -11.45 4.72
CA GLY A 57 -2.77 -10.64 4.01
C GLY A 57 -1.36 -10.67 4.61
N GLY A 58 -1.18 -11.26 5.79
CA GLY A 58 0.12 -11.34 6.47
C GLY A 58 0.68 -9.99 6.89
N VAL A 59 -0.17 -8.97 7.07
CA VAL A 59 0.23 -7.67 7.63
C VAL A 59 0.22 -7.82 9.15
N ARG A 60 1.37 -7.62 9.79
CA ARG A 60 1.45 -7.64 11.25
C ARG A 60 0.73 -6.42 11.84
N ASP A 61 0.10 -6.59 13.00
CA ASP A 61 -0.66 -5.53 13.67
C ASP A 61 0.18 -4.26 13.89
N GLU A 62 1.46 -4.40 14.25
CA GLU A 62 2.35 -3.25 14.43
C GLU A 62 2.61 -2.47 13.13
N ASN A 63 2.44 -3.10 11.97
CA ASN A 63 2.66 -2.50 10.64
C ASN A 63 1.37 -1.97 10.00
N GLN A 64 0.22 -2.20 10.63
CA GLN A 64 -1.08 -1.78 10.16
C GLN A 64 -1.57 -0.50 10.85
N VAL A 65 -2.15 0.41 10.07
CA VAL A 65 -2.78 1.64 10.58
C VAL A 65 -4.17 1.76 9.98
N VAL A 66 -5.21 1.65 10.82
CA VAL A 66 -6.60 1.85 10.41
C VAL A 66 -7.11 3.22 10.91
N LEU A 67 -7.52 4.07 9.99
CA LEU A 67 -7.93 5.45 10.22
C LEU A 67 -9.41 5.62 9.89
N ARG A 68 -10.24 5.82 10.91
CA ARG A 68 -11.68 6.09 10.77
C ARG A 68 -11.99 7.52 11.16
N SER A 69 -12.81 8.21 10.37
CA SER A 69 -13.24 9.59 10.66
C SER A 69 -12.06 10.51 11.01
N LYS A 70 -10.96 10.40 10.24
CA LYS A 70 -9.74 11.19 10.43
C LYS A 70 -9.66 12.28 9.38
N THR A 71 -9.09 13.42 9.76
CA THR A 71 -8.87 14.55 8.85
C THR A 71 -7.77 14.25 7.85
N ALA A 72 -7.74 14.99 6.74
CA ALA A 72 -6.69 14.93 5.73
C ALA A 72 -5.28 15.03 6.32
N GLU A 73 -5.10 15.90 7.31
CA GLU A 73 -3.83 16.13 7.97
C GLU A 73 -3.42 14.97 8.88
N GLN A 74 -4.37 14.30 9.55
CA GLN A 74 -4.10 13.07 10.29
C GLN A 74 -3.72 11.90 9.36
N VAL A 75 -4.40 11.77 8.22
CA VAL A 75 -4.09 10.76 7.21
C VAL A 75 -2.70 10.99 6.61
N ARG A 76 -2.39 12.23 6.22
CA ARG A 76 -1.06 12.63 5.73
C ARG A 76 0.05 12.21 6.69
N ARG A 77 -0.09 12.55 7.98
CA ARG A 77 0.90 12.17 8.99
C ARG A 77 1.07 10.67 9.13
N ALA A 78 0.00 9.90 9.06
CA ALA A 78 0.07 8.44 9.15
C ALA A 78 0.79 7.81 7.95
N LEU A 79 0.57 8.33 6.74
CA LEU A 79 1.30 7.91 5.54
C LEU A 79 2.79 8.25 5.64
N ILE A 80 3.12 9.48 6.07
CA ILE A 80 4.52 9.90 6.28
C ILE A 80 5.19 8.99 7.32
N ALA A 81 4.55 8.79 8.49
CA ALA A 81 5.10 7.94 9.54
C ALA A 81 5.31 6.49 9.06
N THR A 82 4.38 5.95 8.27
CA THR A 82 4.53 4.61 7.69
C THR A 82 5.69 4.55 6.69
N ASN A 83 5.83 5.54 5.83
CA ASN A 83 6.95 5.64 4.90
C ASN A 83 8.31 5.75 5.61
N GLU A 84 8.39 6.46 6.74
CA GLU A 84 9.62 6.49 7.53
C GLU A 84 9.96 5.12 8.13
N ARG A 85 8.97 4.38 8.65
CA ARG A 85 9.19 3.01 9.15
C ARG A 85 9.69 2.07 8.05
N ILE A 86 9.06 2.13 6.88
CA ILE A 86 9.49 1.37 5.69
C ILE A 86 10.95 1.72 5.35
N ARG A 87 11.30 3.01 5.34
CA ARG A 87 12.67 3.45 5.04
C ARG A 87 13.69 2.93 6.05
N VAL A 88 13.35 2.90 7.33
CA VAL A 88 14.18 2.30 8.39
C VAL A 88 14.33 0.79 8.16
N GLY A 89 13.26 0.09 7.79
CA GLY A 89 13.30 -1.33 7.44
C GLY A 89 14.19 -1.63 6.25
N GLN A 90 14.05 -0.87 5.18
CA GLN A 90 14.85 -0.96 3.96
C GLN A 90 16.35 -0.76 4.22
N ARG A 91 16.72 0.22 5.05
CA ARG A 91 18.13 0.44 5.45
C ARG A 91 18.71 -0.75 6.23
N ALA A 92 17.87 -1.55 6.87
CA ALA A 92 18.26 -2.79 7.55
C ALA A 92 18.24 -4.02 6.62
N GLY A 93 18.09 -3.83 5.30
CA GLY A 93 18.10 -4.91 4.31
C GLY A 93 16.79 -5.71 4.21
N ARG A 94 15.67 -5.17 4.73
CA ARG A 94 14.36 -5.82 4.64
C ARG A 94 13.59 -5.29 3.43
N ASP A 95 13.07 -6.18 2.61
CA ASP A 95 12.11 -5.82 1.57
C ASP A 95 10.77 -5.46 2.21
N ALA A 96 9.99 -4.61 1.55
CA ALA A 96 8.74 -4.10 2.07
C ALA A 96 7.66 -3.96 1.00
N GLU A 97 6.42 -4.18 1.40
CA GLU A 97 5.21 -3.93 0.61
C GLU A 97 4.36 -2.89 1.33
N LEU A 98 3.83 -1.91 0.59
CA LEU A 98 2.90 -0.92 1.11
C LEU A 98 1.53 -1.07 0.44
N PHE A 99 0.51 -1.36 1.24
CA PHE A 99 -0.89 -1.36 0.82
C PHE A 99 -1.63 -0.15 1.40
N VAL A 100 -2.23 0.67 0.55
CA VAL A 100 -3.05 1.81 0.95
C VAL A 100 -4.45 1.63 0.40
N TYR A 101 -5.45 1.71 1.28
CA TYR A 101 -6.87 1.61 0.92
C TYR A 101 -7.61 2.83 1.45
N TYR A 102 -8.46 3.40 0.60
CA TYR A 102 -9.40 4.43 0.97
C TYR A 102 -10.82 4.01 0.61
N SER A 103 -11.75 4.16 1.54
CA SER A 103 -13.19 4.14 1.28
C SER A 103 -13.84 5.43 1.78
N GLY A 104 -14.66 6.05 0.95
CA GLY A 104 -15.39 7.26 1.32
C GLY A 104 -15.77 8.12 0.13
N HIS A 105 -15.97 9.41 0.41
CA HIS A 105 -16.29 10.42 -0.59
C HIS A 105 -15.06 10.89 -1.34
N GLY A 106 -15.22 11.27 -2.60
CA GLY A 106 -14.16 11.89 -3.35
C GLY A 106 -14.64 12.37 -4.70
N ASP A 107 -13.85 13.21 -5.32
CA ASP A 107 -14.05 13.71 -6.66
C ASP A 107 -12.82 13.44 -7.53
N ALA A 108 -12.68 14.17 -8.64
CA ALA A 108 -11.54 14.00 -9.55
C ALA A 108 -10.20 14.46 -8.94
N ASP A 109 -10.24 15.33 -7.93
CA ASP A 109 -9.08 16.05 -7.43
C ASP A 109 -8.74 15.70 -5.98
N SER A 110 -9.72 15.27 -5.19
CA SER A 110 -9.53 15.07 -3.75
C SER A 110 -10.42 13.99 -3.14
N LEU A 111 -9.91 13.38 -2.08
CA LEU A 111 -10.69 12.59 -1.13
C LEU A 111 -11.33 13.55 -0.11
N HIS A 112 -12.60 13.34 0.20
CA HIS A 112 -13.29 14.14 1.20
C HIS A 112 -13.25 13.41 2.54
N LEU A 113 -12.71 14.08 3.54
CA LEU A 113 -12.46 13.57 4.88
C LEU A 113 -13.18 14.49 5.87
N GLY A 114 -14.52 14.44 5.85
CA GLY A 114 -15.39 15.36 6.57
C GLY A 114 -15.30 16.77 6.01
N ASP A 115 -14.94 17.73 6.86
CA ASP A 115 -14.72 19.14 6.50
C ASP A 115 -13.36 19.40 5.84
N THR A 116 -12.51 18.37 5.74
CA THR A 116 -11.18 18.47 5.12
C THR A 116 -11.11 17.73 3.79
N ARG A 117 -10.20 18.17 2.92
CA ARG A 117 -9.92 17.54 1.63
C ARG A 117 -8.48 17.08 1.56
N PHE A 118 -8.25 15.90 1.01
CA PHE A 118 -6.92 15.36 0.77
C PHE A 118 -6.70 15.21 -0.73
N ALA A 119 -5.80 16.03 -1.30
CA ALA A 119 -5.55 16.04 -2.73
C ALA A 119 -5.06 14.66 -3.22
N LEU A 120 -5.69 14.14 -4.27
CA LEU A 120 -5.37 12.84 -4.85
C LEU A 120 -3.93 12.80 -5.35
N ARG A 121 -3.47 13.88 -5.99
CA ARG A 121 -2.07 14.02 -6.44
C ARG A 121 -1.07 13.90 -5.29
N GLU A 122 -1.44 14.41 -4.12
CA GLU A 122 -0.58 14.36 -2.95
C GLU A 122 -0.55 12.96 -2.34
N LEU A 123 -1.70 12.30 -2.23
CA LEU A 123 -1.79 10.90 -1.83
C LEU A 123 -0.95 10.00 -2.75
N GLU A 124 -1.10 10.15 -4.06
CA GLU A 124 -0.30 9.42 -5.05
C GLU A 124 1.20 9.68 -4.89
N ALA A 125 1.59 10.93 -4.64
CA ALA A 125 2.99 11.29 -4.40
C ALA A 125 3.54 10.65 -3.11
N LEU A 126 2.76 10.64 -2.03
CA LEU A 126 3.14 10.00 -0.76
C LEU A 126 3.28 8.48 -0.90
N VAL A 127 2.36 7.83 -1.61
CA VAL A 127 2.44 6.38 -1.86
C VAL A 127 3.65 6.07 -2.74
N ARG A 128 3.78 6.76 -3.89
CA ARG A 128 4.88 6.56 -4.85
C ARG A 128 6.26 6.84 -4.23
N GLY A 129 6.34 7.85 -3.36
CA GLY A 129 7.56 8.23 -2.65
C GLY A 129 7.99 7.26 -1.54
N SER A 130 7.19 6.23 -1.24
CA SER A 130 7.60 5.15 -0.33
C SER A 130 8.85 4.44 -0.83
N SER A 131 9.61 3.81 0.06
CA SER A 131 10.75 2.95 -0.32
C SER A 131 10.40 1.46 -0.43
N ALA A 132 9.13 1.10 -0.24
CA ALA A 132 8.64 -0.26 -0.46
C ALA A 132 8.87 -0.72 -1.91
N GLN A 133 9.13 -1.99 -2.15
CA GLN A 133 9.34 -2.59 -3.47
C GLN A 133 8.02 -2.60 -4.24
N ILE A 134 6.94 -2.94 -3.54
CA ILE A 134 5.58 -2.99 -4.08
C ILE A 134 4.73 -1.95 -3.36
N ARG A 135 3.96 -1.20 -4.14
CA ARG A 135 3.03 -0.18 -3.64
C ARG A 135 1.68 -0.40 -4.30
N ILE A 136 0.65 -0.61 -3.50
CA ILE A 136 -0.72 -0.82 -3.96
C ILE A 136 -1.56 0.31 -3.38
N LEU A 137 -2.25 1.05 -4.24
CA LEU A 137 -3.23 2.07 -3.86
C LEU A 137 -4.60 1.68 -4.40
N VAL A 138 -5.56 1.51 -3.49
CA VAL A 138 -6.95 1.21 -3.79
C VAL A 138 -7.81 2.38 -3.33
N ILE A 139 -8.62 2.93 -4.24
CA ILE A 139 -9.52 4.04 -3.95
C ILE A 139 -10.95 3.62 -4.27
N ASP A 140 -11.72 3.39 -3.22
CA ASP A 140 -13.14 3.08 -3.25
C ASP A 140 -13.95 4.36 -2.98
N SER A 141 -14.11 5.18 -4.02
CA SER A 141 -14.91 6.41 -3.98
C SER A 141 -15.58 6.71 -5.31
N CYS A 142 -16.67 7.48 -5.25
CA CYS A 142 -17.42 7.87 -6.45
C CYS A 142 -16.60 8.81 -7.35
N ARG A 143 -15.98 8.30 -8.41
CA ARG A 143 -15.44 9.13 -9.52
C ARG A 143 -16.54 9.74 -10.41
N SER A 144 -17.69 10.14 -9.86
CA SER A 144 -18.94 10.43 -10.60
C SER A 144 -18.96 11.73 -11.43
N GLY A 145 -17.81 12.39 -11.63
CA GLY A 145 -17.66 13.54 -12.52
C GLY A 145 -16.80 13.32 -13.78
N ALA A 146 -16.08 12.19 -13.89
CA ALA A 146 -15.18 11.92 -15.03
C ALA A 146 -15.63 10.75 -15.92
N VAL A 147 -16.85 10.24 -15.73
CA VAL A 147 -17.45 9.15 -16.53
C VAL A 147 -17.98 9.67 -17.88
N THR A 148 -17.17 10.47 -18.57
CA THR A 148 -17.12 10.54 -20.06
C THR A 148 -15.71 10.28 -20.59
N ARG A 149 -14.73 10.01 -19.72
CA ARG A 149 -13.40 9.52 -20.11
C ARG A 149 -13.24 8.10 -19.60
N VAL A 150 -13.63 7.17 -20.47
CA VAL A 150 -13.30 5.73 -20.56
C VAL A 150 -12.58 5.15 -19.34
N LYS A 151 -13.16 4.10 -18.71
CA LYS A 151 -12.41 3.14 -17.90
C LYS A 151 -11.14 2.78 -18.66
N GLY A 152 -10.02 3.33 -18.21
CA GLY A 152 -8.77 3.36 -18.94
C GLY A 152 -7.73 2.51 -18.24
N GLY A 153 -7.93 1.19 -18.27
CA GLY A 153 -6.77 0.30 -18.24
C GLY A 153 -5.91 0.69 -19.45
N LYS A 154 -4.70 1.16 -19.22
CA LYS A 154 -3.74 1.30 -20.32
C LYS A 154 -3.31 -0.11 -20.69
N PRO A 155 -3.21 -0.47 -21.99
CA PRO A 155 -2.52 -1.68 -22.39
C PRO A 155 -1.11 -1.65 -21.79
N ALA A 156 -0.89 -2.46 -20.77
CA ALA A 156 0.43 -2.85 -20.35
C ALA A 156 0.83 -4.03 -21.25
N PRO A 157 2.12 -4.19 -21.57
CA PRO A 157 2.60 -5.42 -22.20
C PRO A 157 2.09 -6.63 -21.41
N PRO A 158 1.81 -7.77 -22.08
CA PRO A 158 1.47 -9.01 -21.38
C PRO A 158 2.49 -9.24 -20.27
N LEU A 159 2.02 -9.48 -19.05
CA LEU A 159 2.87 -9.92 -17.95
C LEU A 159 3.45 -11.28 -18.35
N SER A 160 4.65 -11.28 -18.91
CA SER A 160 5.42 -12.48 -19.17
C SER A 160 5.91 -13.00 -17.83
N LEU A 161 5.12 -13.87 -17.21
CA LEU A 161 5.55 -14.67 -16.07
C LEU A 161 6.58 -15.70 -16.57
N SER A 162 7.82 -15.25 -16.79
CA SER A 162 8.95 -16.16 -16.74
C SER A 162 9.11 -16.58 -15.29
N SER A 163 9.06 -17.87 -15.02
CA SER A 163 9.39 -18.47 -13.73
C SER A 163 10.86 -18.22 -13.40
N ASN A 164 11.15 -17.00 -12.94
CA ASN A 164 12.29 -16.62 -12.12
C ASN A 164 11.74 -15.50 -11.23
N VAL A 165 11.49 -15.87 -9.97
CA VAL A 165 10.74 -15.09 -8.96
C VAL A 165 11.59 -13.96 -8.37
N ASP A 166 12.79 -13.75 -8.87
CA ASP A 166 13.69 -12.72 -8.37
C ASP A 166 13.55 -11.46 -9.24
N GLU A 167 13.01 -10.40 -8.63
CA GLU A 167 13.15 -9.00 -9.07
C GLU A 167 12.13 -8.46 -10.09
N ALA A 168 10.90 -8.15 -9.64
CA ALA A 168 10.04 -7.18 -10.31
C ALA A 168 9.29 -6.28 -9.29
N PRO A 169 9.61 -4.98 -9.18
CA PRO A 169 8.81 -4.04 -8.40
C PRO A 169 7.48 -3.77 -9.13
N GLY A 170 6.38 -4.27 -8.57
CA GLY A 170 5.02 -4.05 -9.08
C GLY A 170 4.39 -2.77 -8.53
N GLU A 171 3.89 -1.90 -9.40
CA GLU A 171 2.99 -0.79 -9.05
C GLU A 171 1.59 -1.09 -9.61
N GLY A 172 0.57 -1.04 -8.76
CA GLY A 172 -0.82 -1.31 -9.14
C GLY A 172 -1.77 -0.30 -8.50
N VAL A 173 -2.59 0.33 -9.33
CA VAL A 173 -3.69 1.21 -8.88
C VAL A 173 -5.00 0.57 -9.33
N ILE A 174 -5.88 0.26 -8.38
CA ILE A 174 -7.22 -0.26 -8.66
C ILE A 174 -8.22 0.86 -8.34
N VAL A 175 -8.99 1.23 -9.36
CA VAL A 175 -10.00 2.31 -9.34
C VAL A 175 -11.32 1.82 -9.91
#